data_AF-A0A511JBA3-F1
#
_entry.id   AF-A0A511JBA3-F1
#
_cell.length_a   1.000
_cell.length_b   1.000
_cell.length_c   1.000
_cell.angle_alpha   90.00
_cell.angle_beta   90.00
_cell.angle_gamma   90.00
#
_symmetry.space_group_name_H-M   'P 1'
#
loop_
_entity.id
_entity.type
_entity.pdbx_description
1 polymer ?
#
loop_
_entity_poly.entity_id
_entity_poly.type
_entity_poly.pdbx_seq_one_letter_code
_entity_poly.pdbx_strand_id
1 'polypeptide(L)' 'MVDVDLDDPVRRRFRTLGLAPGAVVQVTHRGAFGGRVVGVGADRLAIDAGTCRRVAVELVVPVSPLRVGGVS' A
#
# COMPACT_ATOMS: atom_id res chain seq x y z
N MET A 1 7.76 0.24 3.01
CA MET A 1 7.72 1.62 2.47
C MET A 1 7.29 1.56 1.01
N VAL A 2 6.48 2.51 0.51
CA VAL A 2 6.12 2.63 -0.91
C VAL A 2 7.09 3.60 -1.60
N ASP A 3 7.43 3.40 -2.87
CA ASP A 3 8.04 4.38 -3.78
C ASP A 3 7.35 4.31 -5.15
N VAL A 4 7.15 5.45 -5.83
CA VAL A 4 6.24 5.59 -6.97
C VAL A 4 6.97 6.20 -8.16
N ASP A 5 7.37 5.36 -9.12
CA ASP A 5 8.02 5.76 -10.37
C ASP A 5 6.98 5.95 -11.50
N LEU A 6 6.23 7.06 -11.43
CA LEU A 6 5.17 7.40 -12.39
C LEU A 6 5.35 8.82 -12.91
N ASP A 7 4.85 9.07 -14.13
CA ASP A 7 4.78 10.42 -14.71
C ASP A 7 4.11 11.41 -13.73
N ASP A 8 4.59 12.66 -13.72
CA ASP A 8 4.24 13.68 -12.72
C ASP A 8 2.72 13.88 -12.47
N PRO A 9 1.82 13.85 -13.46
CA PRO A 9 0.38 13.97 -13.22
C PRO A 9 -0.19 12.81 -12.39
N VAL A 10 0.24 11.58 -12.67
CA VAL A 10 -0.23 10.37 -11.99
C VAL A 10 0.33 10.34 -10.56
N ARG A 11 1.61 10.68 -10.40
CA ARG A 11 2.26 10.78 -9.09
C ARG A 11 1.58 11.81 -8.18
N ARG A 12 1.20 12.98 -8.72
CA ARG A 12 0.44 13.99 -7.96
C ARG A 12 -0.92 13.47 -7.53
N ARG A 13 -1.65 12.80 -8.41
CA ARG A 13 -2.96 12.21 -8.08
C ARG A 13 -2.84 11.17 -6.97
N PHE A 14 -1.84 10.29 -7.06
CA PHE A 14 -1.59 9.25 -6.06
C PHE A 14 -1.29 9.85 -4.68
N ARG A 15 -0.49 10.92 -4.62
CA ARG A 15 -0.22 11.64 -3.37
C ARG A 15 -1.49 12.21 -2.73
N THR A 16 -2.44 12.75 -3.52
CA THR A 16 -3.72 13.24 -2.98
C THR A 16 -4.60 12.14 -2.39
N LEU A 17 -4.38 10.89 -2.80
CA LEU A 17 -5.10 9.70 -2.32
C LEU A 17 -4.32 8.97 -1.20
N GLY A 18 -3.29 9.61 -0.64
CA GLY A 18 -2.46 9.03 0.42
C GLY A 18 -1.42 8.02 -0.06
N LEU A 19 -1.34 7.72 -1.35
CA LEU A 19 -0.35 6.80 -1.91
C LEU A 19 0.90 7.58 -2.34
N ALA A 20 1.81 7.77 -1.38
CA ALA A 20 3.06 8.49 -1.57
C ALA A 20 4.22 7.73 -0.90
N PRO A 21 5.49 8.12 -1.17
CA PRO A 21 6.60 7.50 -0.48
C PRO A 21 6.49 7.57 1.04
N GLY A 22 6.73 6.44 1.72
CA GLY A 22 6.49 6.30 3.16
C GLY A 22 5.12 5.77 3.56
N ALA A 23 4.14 5.75 2.65
CA ALA A 23 2.82 5.18 2.95
C ALA A 23 2.91 3.68 3.28
N VAL A 24 2.10 3.24 4.24
CA VAL A 24 1.86 1.82 4.53
C VAL A 24 0.52 1.44 3.92
N VAL A 25 0.52 0.39 3.11
CA VAL A 25 -0.65 -0.05 2.37
C VAL A 25 -0.89 -1.53 2.62
N GLN A 26 -2.15 -1.94 2.67
CA GLN A 26 -2.51 -3.35 2.78
C GLN A 26 -3.18 -3.82 1.49
N VAL A 27 -2.62 -4.84 0.84
CA VAL A 27 -3.30 -5.49 -0.29
C VAL A 27 -4.53 -6.22 0.25
N THR A 28 -5.71 -5.76 -0.15
CA THR A 28 -7.01 -6.35 0.27
C THR A 28 -7.59 -7.26 -0.79
N HIS A 29 -7.21 -7.07 -2.07
CA HIS A 29 -7.62 -7.94 -3.17
C HIS A 29 -6.54 -8.01 -4.26
N ARG A 30 -6.41 -9.18 -4.88
CA ARG A 30 -5.56 -9.43 -6.04
C ARG A 30 -6.45 -9.66 -7.25
N GLY A 31 -6.42 -8.76 -8.22
CA GLY A 31 -7.21 -8.86 -9.44
C GLY A 31 -6.64 -9.87 -10.43
N ALA A 32 -7.50 -10.43 -11.29
CA ALA A 32 -7.17 -11.52 -12.21
C ALA A 32 -6.04 -11.19 -13.21
N PHE A 33 -5.91 -9.93 -13.61
CA PHE A 33 -4.94 -9.49 -14.62
C PHE A 33 -3.68 -8.83 -14.00
N GLY A 34 -3.43 -9.07 -12.71
CA GLY A 34 -2.29 -8.46 -12.01
C GLY A 34 -2.57 -7.05 -11.48
N GLY A 35 -3.83 -6.60 -11.45
CA GLY A 35 -4.22 -5.43 -10.65
C GLY A 35 -4.27 -5.75 -9.16
N ARG A 36 -4.27 -4.74 -8.31
CA ARG A 36 -4.41 -4.88 -6.85
C ARG A 36 -5.37 -3.83 -6.30
N VAL A 37 -6.13 -4.21 -5.28
CA VAL A 37 -6.86 -3.24 -4.44
C VAL A 37 -6.13 -3.11 -3.13
N VAL A 38 -5.72 -1.90 -2.78
CA VAL A 38 -5.00 -1.60 -1.55
C VAL A 38 -5.83 -0.71 -0.63
N GLY A 39 -5.76 -0.97 0.67
CA GLY A 39 -6.22 -0.04 1.69
C GLY A 39 -5.10 0.94 2.05
N VAL A 40 -5.43 2.23 2.13
CA VAL A 40 -4.53 3.33 2.53
C VAL A 40 -5.31 4.28 3.43
N GLY A 41 -4.93 4.38 4.71
CA GLY A 41 -5.76 5.10 5.68
C GLY A 41 -7.17 4.51 5.76
N ALA A 42 -8.20 5.35 5.55
CA ALA A 42 -9.60 4.94 5.51
C ALA A 42 -10.08 4.54 4.11
N ASP A 43 -9.27 4.77 3.07
CA ASP A 43 -9.67 4.62 1.68
C ASP A 43 -9.23 3.28 1.06
N ARG A 44 -9.89 2.92 -0.04
CA ARG A 44 -9.49 1.80 -0.91
C ARG A 44 -9.22 2.28 -2.32
N LEU A 45 -8.08 1.87 -2.86
CA LEU A 45 -7.63 2.22 -4.19
C LEU A 45 -7.43 0.97 -5.04
N ALA A 46 -8.07 0.95 -6.22
CA ALA A 46 -7.76 -0.02 -7.26
C ALA A 46 -6.58 0.48 -8.10
N ILE A 47 -5.57 -0.37 -8.30
CA ILE A 47 -4.37 -0.10 -9.06
C ILE A 47 -4.25 -1.16 -10.16
N ASP A 48 -4.08 -0.72 -11.39
CA ASP A 48 -3.89 -1.62 -12.53
C ASP A 48 -2.50 -2.27 -12.55
N ALA A 49 -2.34 -3.30 -13.37
CA ALA A 49 -1.11 -4.08 -13.43
C ALA A 49 0.11 -3.28 -13.91
N GLY A 50 -0.08 -2.35 -14.84
CA GLY A 50 1.00 -1.50 -15.36
C GLY A 50 1.51 -0.55 -14.30
N THR A 51 0.60 0.06 -13.54
CA THR A 51 0.96 0.91 -12.40
C THR A 51 1.60 0.11 -11.27
N CYS A 52 1.06 -1.07 -10.91
CA CYS A 52 1.67 -1.92 -9.88
C CYS A 52 3.13 -2.28 -10.15
N ARG A 53 3.54 -2.43 -11.43
CA ARG A 53 4.93 -2.76 -11.80
C ARG A 53 5.91 -1.61 -11.56
N ARG A 54 5.40 -0.39 -11.42
CA ARG A 54 6.19 0.85 -11.24
C ARG A 54 6.17 1.36 -9.79
N VAL A 55 5.43 0.68 -8.91
CA VAL A 55 5.36 1.02 -7.49
C VAL A 55 6.25 0.04 -6.74
N ALA A 56 7.38 0.53 -6.24
CA ALA A 56 8.24 -0.24 -5.37
C ALA A 56 7.65 -0.28 -3.96
N VAL A 57 7.71 -1.45 -3.32
CA VAL A 57 7.23 -1.64 -1.96
C VAL A 57 8.19 -2.49 -1.16
N GLU A 58 8.31 -2.19 0.12
CA GLU A 58 8.97 -3.07 1.09
C GLU A 58 7.93 -3.66 2.03
N LEU A 59 8.12 -4.94 2.37
CA LEU A 59 7.28 -5.63 3.34
C LEU A 59 7.41 -4.97 4.71
N VAL A 60 6.27 -4.59 5.28
CA VAL A 60 6.17 -4.18 6.67
C VAL A 60 5.67 -5.37 7.45
N VAL A 61 6.53 -5.97 8.27
CA VAL A 61 6.12 -6.96 9.26
C VAL A 61 5.47 -6.22 10.43
N PRO A 62 4.18 -6.44 10.72
CA PRO A 62 3.58 -5.87 11.92
C PRO A 62 4.29 -6.47 13.13
N VAL A 63 4.93 -5.62 13.93
CA VAL A 63 5.36 -6.02 15.27
C VAL A 63 4.11 -6.29 16.09
N SER A 64 3.88 -7.55 16.44
CA SER A 64 2.80 -7.88 17.38
C SER A 64 3.14 -7.22 18.72
N PRO A 65 2.25 -6.43 19.34
CA PRO A 65 2.51 -5.94 20.68
C PRO A 65 2.68 -7.16 21.59
N LEU A 66 3.79 -7.17 22.35
CA LEU A 66 4.06 -8.19 23.36
C LEU A 66 2.79 -8.40 24.18
N ARG A 67 2.23 -9.62 24.13
CA ARG A 67 1.19 -10.03 25.09
C ARG A 67 1.87 -10.07 26.44
N VAL A 68 1.72 -9.00 27.22
CA VAL A 68 2.12 -9.01 28.62
C VAL A 68 1.25 -10.09 29.29
N GLY A 69 1.90 -11.18 29.71
CA GLY A 69 1.23 -12.36 30.23
C GLY A 69 0.31 -11.99 31.39
N GLY A 70 -0.93 -12.46 31.33
CA GLY A 70 -1.82 -12.45 32.48
C GLY A 70 -1.21 -13.31 33.57
N VAL A 71 -0.90 -12.69 34.71
CA VAL A 71 -0.68 -13.39 35.96
C VAL A 71 -2.06 -13.76 36.50
N SER A 72 -2.27 -15.05 36.77
CA SER A 72 -3.32 -15.57 37.65
C SER A 72 -2.69 -16.60 38.56
#